data_AF-A0A924DZ24-F1
#
_entry.id   AF-A0A924DZ24-F1
#
_cell.length_a   1.000
_cell.length_b   1.000
_cell.length_c   1.000
_cell.angle_alpha   90.00
_cell.angle_beta   90.00
_cell.angle_gamma   90.00
#
_symmetry.space_group_name_H-M   'P 1'
#
loop_
_entity.id
_entity.type
_entity.pdbx_description
1 polymer ?
#
loop_
_entity_poly.entity_id
_entity_poly.type
_entity_poly.pdbx_seq_one_letter_code
_entity_poly.pdbx_strand_id
1 'polypeptide(L)'
;MIGHEAPTARSQWRNVGRVERWASLLGGTLLAVSGVRRPGLSGMVFLAAGGGLIYRGATGHCPLYGQLGVGTTSHLADGQPNPMLETPRAAHLVTAMTIRKSPEELYAFWRNFENLPTFMHHLKSVTVLGERLSHWVAKAPFGASVGWDAEIIADEPNRRIAWRSTADADVVNAGDVRFVPAPAGRGTEVRVHIDYVPPGGKLAVAVARLFGEAPDQRVREDLRRFKQMMEAGEVPTTAGQPTCR
;
A
#
# COMPACT_ATOMS: atom_id res chain seq x y z
N MET A 1 19.46 37.82 25.80
CA MET A 1 20.15 36.52 25.66
C MET A 1 19.16 35.44 26.03
N ILE A 2 18.55 34.81 25.04
CA ILE A 2 17.64 33.67 25.22
C ILE A 2 18.21 32.55 24.36
N GLY A 3 18.64 31.47 25.01
CA GLY A 3 19.22 30.30 24.37
C GLY A 3 18.14 29.48 23.67
N HIS A 4 18.32 29.25 22.37
CA HIS A 4 17.60 28.20 21.65
C HIS A 4 18.35 26.88 21.83
N GLU A 5 17.87 26.03 22.73
CA GLU A 5 18.19 24.60 22.69
C GLU A 5 17.37 23.96 21.55
N ALA A 6 18.07 23.46 20.53
CA ALA A 6 17.48 22.60 19.52
C ALA A 6 17.41 21.16 20.06
N PRO A 7 16.27 20.47 20.00
CA PRO A 7 16.22 19.06 20.35
C PRO A 7 16.91 18.23 19.26
N THR A 8 18.09 17.69 19.57
CA THR A 8 18.77 16.68 18.75
C THR A 8 18.07 15.34 18.89
N ALA A 9 17.00 15.11 18.12
CA ALA A 9 16.46 13.79 17.92
C ALA A 9 17.29 13.07 16.83
N ARG A 10 18.25 12.25 17.24
CA ARG A 10 18.86 11.25 16.36
C ARG A 10 17.76 10.26 15.97
N SER A 11 17.09 10.47 14.84
CA SER A 11 16.11 9.53 14.30
C SER A 11 16.82 8.22 14.00
N GLN A 12 16.49 7.18 14.75
CA GLN A 12 17.05 5.84 14.63
C GLN A 12 16.57 5.22 13.31
N TRP A 13 17.40 5.34 12.28
CA TRP A 13 17.18 4.90 10.89
C TRP A 13 16.82 3.40 10.82
N ARG A 14 15.62 3.07 10.34
CA ARG A 14 15.13 1.70 10.12
C ARG A 14 14.92 1.48 8.62
N ASN A 15 15.64 0.53 8.03
CA ASN A 15 15.72 0.34 6.56
C ASN A 15 14.97 -0.91 6.05
N VAL A 16 14.13 -1.55 6.88
CA VAL A 16 13.44 -2.81 6.56
C VAL A 16 11.99 -2.76 7.08
N GLY A 17 11.01 -2.94 6.19
CA GLY A 17 9.57 -2.92 6.50
C GLY A 17 9.13 -4.09 7.39
N ARG A 18 7.94 -4.01 8.00
CA ARG A 18 7.49 -4.93 9.07
C ARG A 18 7.44 -6.39 8.63
N VAL A 19 6.98 -6.66 7.40
CA VAL A 19 6.89 -8.00 6.82
C VAL A 19 8.26 -8.61 6.56
N GLU A 20 9.21 -7.82 6.04
CA GLU A 20 10.57 -8.27 5.77
C GLU A 20 11.35 -8.57 7.06
N ARG A 21 11.02 -7.89 8.15
CA ARG A 21 11.59 -8.17 9.48
C ARG A 21 11.15 -9.54 10.00
N TRP A 22 9.86 -9.86 9.92
CA TRP A 22 9.35 -11.17 10.32
C TRP A 22 9.86 -12.30 9.43
N ALA A 23 9.91 -12.09 8.10
CA ALA A 23 10.48 -13.05 7.18
C ALA A 23 11.98 -13.31 7.45
N SER A 24 12.74 -12.26 7.75
CA SER A 24 14.17 -12.37 8.10
C SER A 24 14.39 -13.05 9.45
N LEU A 25 13.54 -12.78 10.45
CA LEU A 25 13.58 -13.45 11.75
C LEU A 25 13.28 -14.95 11.63
N LEU A 26 12.20 -15.31 10.94
CA LEU A 26 11.79 -16.71 10.78
C LEU A 26 12.79 -17.49 9.92
N GLY A 27 13.17 -16.96 8.76
CA GLY A 27 14.15 -17.57 7.88
C GLY A 27 15.54 -17.67 8.52
N GLY A 28 15.98 -16.61 9.20
CA GLY A 28 17.26 -16.58 9.89
C GLY A 28 17.35 -17.56 11.05
N THR A 29 16.27 -17.69 11.84
CA THR A 29 16.19 -18.67 12.94
C THR A 29 16.25 -20.10 12.43
N LEU A 30 15.50 -20.43 11.37
CA LEU A 30 15.57 -21.75 10.73
C LEU A 30 16.97 -22.07 10.21
N LEU A 31 17.63 -21.09 9.58
CA LEU A 31 18.98 -21.26 9.04
C LEU A 31 20.02 -21.46 10.15
N ALA A 32 19.94 -20.68 11.22
CA ALA A 32 20.84 -20.74 12.36
C ALA A 32 20.72 -22.09 13.09
N VAL A 33 19.49 -22.55 13.35
CA VAL A 33 19.22 -23.87 13.95
C VAL A 33 19.75 -25.00 13.06
N SER A 34 19.59 -24.87 11.74
CA SER A 34 20.14 -25.83 10.77
C SER A 34 21.68 -25.84 10.77
N GLY A 35 22.32 -24.69 11.03
CA GLY A 35 23.77 -24.57 11.19
C GLY A 35 24.28 -25.27 12.45
N VAL A 36 23.63 -25.09 13.60
CA VAL A 36 24.00 -25.74 14.87
C VAL A 36 23.91 -27.27 14.78
N ARG A 37 22.99 -27.80 13.98
CA ARG A 37 22.80 -29.25 13.79
C ARG A 37 23.78 -29.89 12.80
N ARG A 38 24.63 -29.12 12.12
CA ARG A 38 25.60 -29.61 11.14
C ARG A 38 27.04 -29.43 11.66
N PRO A 39 27.85 -30.50 11.77
CA PRO A 39 29.25 -30.36 12.12
C PRO A 39 30.07 -29.81 10.93
N GLY A 40 31.15 -29.10 11.24
CA GLY A 40 32.14 -28.62 10.26
C GLY A 40 31.86 -27.24 9.66
N LEU A 41 32.66 -26.87 8.65
CA LEU A 41 32.69 -25.51 8.07
C LEU A 41 31.34 -25.09 7.47
N SER A 42 30.57 -26.03 6.92
CA SER A 42 29.24 -25.77 6.39
C SER A 42 28.27 -25.33 7.49
N GLY A 43 28.29 -25.97 8.67
CA GLY A 43 27.47 -25.57 9.82
C GLY A 43 27.73 -24.12 10.25
N MET A 44 29.00 -23.71 10.26
CA MET A 44 29.40 -22.33 10.59
C MET A 44 28.88 -21.30 9.57
N VAL A 45 28.89 -21.64 8.28
CA VAL A 45 28.33 -20.76 7.21
C VAL A 45 26.83 -20.58 7.37
N PHE A 46 26.08 -21.66 7.61
CA PHE A 46 24.64 -21.59 7.84
C PHE A 46 24.29 -20.84 9.13
N LEU A 47 25.09 -21.02 10.19
CA LEU A 47 24.92 -20.29 11.45
C LEU A 47 25.16 -18.79 11.28
N ALA A 48 26.23 -18.41 10.58
CA ALA A 48 26.56 -17.01 10.30
C ALA A 48 25.51 -16.33 9.42
N ALA A 49 25.06 -17.01 8.35
CA ALA A 49 24.00 -16.50 7.49
C ALA A 49 22.66 -16.37 8.23
N GLY A 50 22.31 -17.34 9.07
CA GLY A 50 21.11 -17.29 9.91
C GLY A 50 21.16 -16.15 10.94
N GLY A 51 22.28 -16.01 11.65
CA GLY A 51 22.53 -14.92 12.59
C GLY A 51 22.45 -13.54 11.93
N GLY A 52 22.98 -13.40 10.71
CA GLY A 52 22.87 -12.16 9.93
C GLY A 52 21.43 -11.80 9.54
N LEU A 53 20.60 -12.78 9.20
CA LEU A 53 19.18 -12.58 8.91
C LEU A 53 18.37 -12.24 10.17
N ILE A 54 18.66 -12.90 11.30
CA ILE A 54 18.06 -12.55 12.60
C ILE A 54 18.42 -11.12 12.99
N TYR A 55 19.70 -10.75 12.87
CA TYR A 55 20.16 -9.38 13.15
C TYR A 55 19.46 -8.36 12.25
N ARG A 56 19.33 -8.65 10.94
CA ARG A 56 18.57 -7.82 9.99
C ARG A 56 17.11 -7.66 10.41
N GLY A 57 16.45 -8.75 10.80
CA GLY A 57 15.06 -8.72 11.21
C GLY A 57 14.84 -8.00 12.54
N ALA A 58 15.77 -8.17 13.50
CA ALA A 58 15.71 -7.53 14.81
C ALA A 58 15.98 -6.01 14.73
N THR A 59 17.03 -5.60 14.02
CA THR A 59 17.54 -4.22 14.02
C THR A 59 17.07 -3.37 12.83
N GLY A 60 16.65 -4.00 11.73
CA GLY A 60 16.37 -3.30 10.47
C GLY A 60 17.63 -2.75 9.78
N HIS A 61 18.82 -3.23 10.15
CA HIS A 61 20.11 -2.79 9.63
C HIS A 61 20.96 -4.00 9.19
N CYS A 62 21.68 -3.92 8.07
CA CYS A 62 22.57 -4.99 7.58
C CYS A 62 23.98 -4.44 7.32
N PRO A 63 25.02 -4.83 8.09
CA PRO A 63 26.37 -4.27 7.98
C PRO A 63 27.06 -4.55 6.64
N LEU A 64 26.72 -5.69 6.00
CA LEU A 64 27.34 -6.14 4.75
C LEU A 64 26.94 -5.26 3.53
N TYR A 65 25.74 -4.68 3.54
CA TYR A 65 25.28 -3.77 2.48
C TYR A 65 25.94 -2.39 2.61
N GLY A 66 26.19 -1.93 3.85
CA GLY A 66 26.88 -0.66 4.10
C GLY A 66 28.33 -0.62 3.60
N GLN A 67 28.99 -1.78 3.47
CA GLN A 67 30.36 -1.87 2.94
C GLN A 67 30.46 -2.09 1.42
N LEU A 68 29.39 -2.55 0.77
CA LEU A 68 29.36 -2.85 -0.67
C LEU A 68 28.70 -1.76 -1.52
N GLY A 69 28.23 -0.66 -0.91
CA GLY A 69 27.53 0.43 -1.61
C GLY A 69 26.20 0.02 -2.26
N VAL A 70 25.77 -1.23 -2.05
CA VAL A 70 24.46 -1.73 -2.48
C VAL A 70 23.47 -1.33 -1.41
N GLY A 71 22.56 -0.41 -1.71
CA GLY A 71 21.44 -0.04 -0.84
C GLY A 71 20.12 -0.43 -1.48
N THR A 72 19.22 -1.07 -0.73
CA THR A 72 17.81 -1.24 -1.14
C THR A 72 16.95 -0.03 -0.77
N THR A 73 17.55 0.97 -0.12
CA THR A 73 16.95 2.25 0.25
C THR A 73 17.01 3.24 -0.92
N SER A 74 16.05 4.16 -0.99
CA SER A 74 15.98 5.21 -2.02
C SER A 74 17.22 6.15 -2.03
N HIS A 75 17.98 6.20 -0.95
CA HIS A 75 19.23 6.95 -0.82
C HIS A 75 20.40 6.02 -0.47
N LEU A 76 21.57 6.30 -1.05
CA LEU A 76 22.87 5.73 -0.66
C LEU A 76 23.29 6.24 0.73
N ALA A 77 24.33 5.64 1.32
CA ALA A 77 24.86 6.04 2.64
C ALA A 77 25.22 7.54 2.73
N ASP A 78 25.55 8.15 1.59
CA ASP A 78 25.91 9.56 1.48
C ASP A 78 24.72 10.48 1.15
N GLY A 79 23.49 9.99 1.29
CA GLY A 79 22.26 10.76 1.03
C GLY A 79 21.94 11.00 -0.45
N GLN A 80 22.83 10.60 -1.37
CA GLN A 80 22.56 10.68 -2.80
C GLN A 80 21.48 9.66 -3.23
N PRO A 81 20.55 10.03 -4.12
CA PRO A 81 19.57 9.09 -4.65
C PRO A 81 20.29 7.92 -5.33
N ASN A 82 19.92 6.69 -5.00
CA ASN A 82 20.54 5.51 -5.58
C ASN A 82 20.17 5.43 -7.08
N PRO A 83 21.10 5.58 -8.02
CA PRO A 83 20.79 5.61 -9.46
C PRO A 83 20.23 4.28 -9.99
N MET A 84 20.37 3.19 -9.24
CA MET A 84 19.74 1.90 -9.57
C MET A 84 18.29 1.77 -9.09
N LEU A 85 17.84 2.66 -8.20
CA LEU A 85 16.48 2.75 -7.72
C LEU A 85 15.96 4.10 -8.19
N GLU A 86 15.39 4.16 -9.40
CA GLU A 86 14.59 5.32 -9.78
C GLU A 86 13.63 5.64 -8.63
N THR A 87 13.66 6.87 -8.13
CA THR A 87 12.75 7.30 -7.07
C THR A 87 11.35 6.90 -7.51
N PRO A 88 10.65 6.02 -6.76
CA PRO A 88 9.35 5.54 -7.19
C PRO A 88 8.46 6.77 -7.38
N ARG A 89 8.16 7.10 -8.65
CA ARG A 89 7.30 8.24 -8.95
C ARG A 89 5.96 7.94 -8.29
N ALA A 90 5.49 8.87 -7.46
CA ALA A 90 4.15 8.81 -6.94
C ALA A 90 3.21 8.70 -8.15
N ALA A 91 2.41 7.64 -8.18
CA ALA A 91 1.39 7.49 -9.19
C ALA A 91 0.26 8.44 -8.79
N HIS A 92 0.03 9.44 -9.64
CA HIS A 92 -1.02 10.43 -9.49
C HIS A 92 -2.21 10.04 -10.35
N LEU A 93 -3.34 9.73 -9.73
CA LEU A 93 -4.53 9.22 -10.41
C LEU A 93 -5.69 10.16 -10.20
N VAL A 94 -6.14 10.81 -11.27
CA VAL A 94 -7.33 11.66 -11.27
C VAL A 94 -8.33 11.10 -12.26
N THR A 95 -9.54 10.81 -11.79
CA THR A 95 -10.64 10.38 -12.67
C THR A 95 -11.98 10.88 -12.15
N ALA A 96 -12.95 11.03 -13.06
CA ALA A 96 -14.29 11.48 -12.72
C ALA A 96 -15.34 10.65 -13.46
N MET A 97 -16.47 10.41 -12.81
CA MET A 97 -17.61 9.68 -13.39
C MET A 97 -18.92 10.29 -12.90
N THR A 98 -19.86 10.56 -13.81
CA THR A 98 -21.22 10.95 -13.43
C THR A 98 -22.07 9.72 -13.14
N ILE A 99 -22.69 9.68 -11.96
CA ILE A 99 -23.55 8.59 -11.48
C ILE A 99 -24.94 9.16 -11.18
N ARG A 100 -26.00 8.51 -11.66
CA ARG A 100 -27.41 8.92 -11.50
C ARG A 100 -27.96 8.58 -10.11
N LYS A 101 -27.28 9.07 -9.08
CA LYS A 101 -27.63 8.98 -7.67
C LYS A 101 -27.32 10.30 -6.98
N SER A 102 -27.97 10.53 -5.84
CA SER A 102 -27.77 11.76 -5.08
C SER A 102 -26.39 11.78 -4.40
N PRO A 103 -25.81 12.96 -4.10
CA PRO A 103 -24.56 13.05 -3.35
C PRO A 103 -24.63 12.35 -1.99
N GLU A 104 -25.79 12.40 -1.34
CA GLU A 104 -26.06 11.77 -0.05
C GLU A 104 -25.91 10.25 -0.12
N GLU A 105 -26.55 9.61 -1.11
CA GLU A 105 -26.48 8.15 -1.30
C GLU A 105 -25.04 7.69 -1.57
N LEU A 106 -24.35 8.41 -2.45
CA LEU A 106 -22.97 8.07 -2.84
C LEU A 106 -21.98 8.31 -1.70
N TYR A 107 -22.13 9.42 -0.98
CA TYR A 107 -21.32 9.73 0.18
C TYR A 107 -21.52 8.71 1.30
N ALA A 108 -22.78 8.38 1.64
CA ALA A 108 -23.08 7.39 2.67
C ALA A 108 -22.50 6.01 2.36
N PHE A 109 -22.59 5.58 1.09
CA PHE A 109 -21.98 4.33 0.65
C PHE A 109 -20.46 4.37 0.77
N TRP A 110 -19.82 5.45 0.30
CA TRP A 110 -18.37 5.58 0.31
C TRP A 110 -17.79 5.75 1.71
N ARG A 111 -18.51 6.45 2.61
CA ARG A 111 -18.09 6.70 3.99
C ARG A 111 -17.90 5.43 4.80
N ASN A 112 -18.61 4.36 4.43
CA ASN A 112 -18.31 3.02 4.89
C ASN A 112 -17.23 2.39 4.00
N PHE A 113 -15.95 2.51 4.41
CA PHE A 113 -14.84 2.00 3.62
C PHE A 113 -14.86 0.47 3.42
N GLU A 114 -15.60 -0.30 4.21
CA GLU A 114 -15.77 -1.74 3.99
C GLU A 114 -16.52 -2.05 2.68
N ASN A 115 -17.20 -1.07 2.10
CA ASN A 115 -17.83 -1.19 0.80
C ASN A 115 -16.81 -1.09 -0.35
N LEU A 116 -15.64 -0.48 -0.16
CA LEU A 116 -14.69 -0.22 -1.26
C LEU A 116 -14.26 -1.50 -2.00
N PRO A 117 -13.92 -2.62 -1.32
CA PRO A 117 -13.56 -3.87 -2.00
C PRO A 117 -14.64 -4.45 -2.92
N THR A 118 -15.90 -4.05 -2.77
CA THR A 118 -17.01 -4.55 -3.62
C THR A 118 -16.92 -4.06 -5.06
N PHE A 119 -16.27 -2.91 -5.30
CA PHE A 119 -16.09 -2.36 -6.65
C PHE A 119 -14.62 -2.05 -6.99
N MET A 120 -13.76 -1.87 -5.99
CA MET A 120 -12.31 -1.69 -6.12
C MET A 120 -11.58 -3.02 -6.07
N HIS A 121 -11.52 -3.74 -7.20
CA HIS A 121 -11.02 -5.13 -7.24
C HIS A 121 -9.52 -5.29 -6.88
N HIS A 122 -8.77 -4.19 -6.89
CA HIS A 122 -7.38 -4.16 -6.44
C HIS A 122 -7.27 -4.24 -4.91
N LEU A 123 -8.32 -3.88 -4.17
CA LEU A 123 -8.46 -4.12 -2.74
C LEU A 123 -8.99 -5.54 -2.51
N LYS A 124 -8.38 -6.23 -1.55
CA LYS A 124 -8.83 -7.53 -1.04
C LYS A 124 -9.83 -7.35 0.10
N SER A 125 -9.55 -6.43 1.02
CA SER A 125 -10.41 -6.12 2.15
C SER A 125 -10.10 -4.74 2.71
N VAL A 126 -11.11 -4.13 3.32
CA VAL A 126 -10.96 -2.97 4.19
C VAL A 126 -11.73 -3.28 5.47
N THR A 127 -11.11 -3.09 6.62
CA THR A 127 -11.69 -3.35 7.93
C THR A 127 -11.66 -2.06 8.73
N VAL A 128 -12.80 -1.61 9.23
CA VAL A 128 -12.87 -0.39 10.04
C VAL A 128 -12.43 -0.72 11.46
N LEU A 129 -11.37 -0.06 11.95
CA LEU A 129 -10.79 -0.26 13.28
C LEU A 129 -11.29 0.75 14.32
N GLY A 130 -11.90 1.85 13.86
CA GLY A 130 -12.45 2.91 14.70
C GLY A 130 -13.17 3.96 13.85
N GLU A 131 -13.50 5.11 14.43
CA GLU A 131 -14.30 6.15 13.74
C GLU A 131 -13.66 6.67 12.45
N ARG A 132 -12.32 6.80 12.46
CA ARG A 132 -11.53 7.36 11.37
C ARG A 132 -10.40 6.44 10.91
N LEU A 133 -10.16 5.33 11.59
CA LEU A 133 -9.04 4.43 11.32
C LEU A 133 -9.54 3.14 10.67
N SER A 134 -8.84 2.68 9.65
CA SER A 134 -9.18 1.47 8.90
C SER A 134 -7.94 0.72 8.43
N HIS A 135 -7.99 -0.60 8.40
CA HIS A 135 -6.95 -1.48 7.87
C HIS A 135 -7.30 -1.92 6.46
N TRP A 136 -6.43 -1.64 5.50
CA TRP A 136 -6.63 -1.91 4.08
C TRP A 136 -5.67 -3.00 3.64
N VAL A 137 -6.14 -3.91 2.79
CA VAL A 137 -5.32 -4.96 2.18
C VAL A 137 -5.52 -4.91 0.68
N ALA A 138 -4.45 -4.71 -0.08
CA ALA A 138 -4.47 -4.74 -1.54
C ALA A 138 -3.74 -5.97 -2.11
N LYS A 139 -4.12 -6.35 -3.32
CA LYS A 139 -3.48 -7.41 -4.09
C LYS A 139 -2.14 -6.92 -4.63
N ALA A 140 -1.11 -7.74 -4.50
CA ALA A 140 0.23 -7.52 -5.04
C ALA A 140 0.56 -8.62 -6.08
N PRO A 141 1.62 -8.46 -6.89
CA PRO A 141 2.00 -9.45 -7.89
C PRO A 141 2.27 -10.82 -7.28
N PHE A 142 2.19 -11.87 -8.10
CA PHE A 142 2.43 -13.27 -7.69
C PHE A 142 1.51 -13.77 -6.56
N GLY A 143 0.30 -13.22 -6.46
CA GLY A 143 -0.67 -13.61 -5.43
C GLY A 143 -0.34 -13.10 -4.03
N ALA A 144 0.67 -12.25 -3.88
CA ALA A 144 0.98 -11.59 -2.62
C ALA A 144 -0.11 -10.57 -2.24
N SER A 145 -0.05 -10.06 -1.02
CA SER A 145 -0.91 -8.98 -0.55
C SER A 145 -0.09 -7.99 0.27
N VAL A 146 -0.48 -6.73 0.23
CA VAL A 146 0.13 -5.66 1.03
C VAL A 146 -0.95 -4.99 1.86
N GLY A 147 -0.67 -4.69 3.12
CA GLY A 147 -1.62 -4.07 4.02
C GLY A 147 -1.07 -2.81 4.65
N TRP A 148 -1.94 -1.83 4.89
CA TRP A 148 -1.62 -0.58 5.57
C TRP A 148 -2.81 -0.08 6.35
N ASP A 149 -2.55 0.75 7.36
CA ASP A 149 -3.60 1.46 8.08
C ASP A 149 -3.80 2.83 7.44
N ALA A 150 -5.05 3.24 7.29
CA ALA A 150 -5.45 4.52 6.72
C ALA A 150 -6.38 5.27 7.66
N GLU A 151 -6.10 6.57 7.82
CA GLU A 151 -6.91 7.50 8.58
C GLU A 151 -7.68 8.44 7.66
N ILE A 152 -8.94 8.72 8.01
CA ILE A 152 -9.74 9.77 7.38
C ILE A 152 -9.21 11.11 7.88
N ILE A 153 -8.86 12.03 6.98
CA ILE A 153 -8.36 13.38 7.28
C ILE A 153 -9.37 14.47 6.94
N ALA A 154 -10.35 14.20 6.08
CA ALA A 154 -11.49 15.07 5.85
C ALA A 154 -12.75 14.24 5.71
N ASP A 155 -13.81 14.67 6.38
CA ASP A 155 -15.11 14.04 6.38
C ASP A 155 -16.18 15.12 6.28
N GLU A 156 -16.50 15.51 5.05
CA GLU A 156 -17.41 16.61 4.73
C GLU A 156 -18.70 16.00 4.13
N PRO A 157 -19.80 15.96 4.89
CA PRO A 157 -21.04 15.31 4.47
C PRO A 157 -21.48 15.70 3.06
N ASN A 158 -21.75 14.69 2.24
CA ASN A 158 -22.25 14.80 0.86
C ASN A 158 -21.32 15.56 -0.10
N ARG A 159 -20.07 15.86 0.31
CA ARG A 159 -19.15 16.70 -0.45
C ARG A 159 -17.80 16.06 -0.66
N ARG A 160 -17.16 15.57 0.40
CA ARG A 160 -15.78 15.09 0.32
C ARG A 160 -15.43 14.11 1.43
N ILE A 161 -14.69 13.07 1.06
CA ILE A 161 -13.97 12.20 2.00
C ILE A 161 -12.52 12.17 1.55
N ALA A 162 -11.59 12.40 2.46
CA ALA A 162 -10.17 12.28 2.19
C ALA A 162 -9.49 11.41 3.23
N TRP A 163 -8.53 10.61 2.80
CA TRP A 163 -7.78 9.69 3.65
C TRP A 163 -6.29 9.75 3.36
N ARG A 164 -5.49 9.29 4.32
CA ARG A 164 -4.06 9.02 4.14
C ARG A 164 -3.64 7.82 4.96
N SER A 165 -2.59 7.13 4.53
CA SER A 165 -1.93 6.10 5.30
C SER A 165 -1.32 6.67 6.59
N THR A 166 -1.27 5.87 7.66
CA THR A 166 -0.58 6.25 8.89
C THR A 166 0.92 6.42 8.67
N ALA A 167 1.60 7.15 9.55
CA ALA A 167 3.02 7.47 9.40
C ALA A 167 3.95 6.24 9.41
N ASP A 168 3.49 5.13 10.00
CA ASP A 168 4.20 3.86 10.11
C ASP A 168 3.81 2.84 9.02
N ALA A 169 2.98 3.24 8.05
CA ALA A 169 2.54 2.36 6.97
C ALA A 169 3.67 2.02 5.99
N ASP A 170 3.78 0.74 5.64
CA ASP A 170 4.72 0.25 4.62
C ASP A 170 4.36 0.74 3.19
N VAL A 171 3.13 1.24 2.99
CA VAL A 171 2.64 1.82 1.74
C VAL A 171 2.14 3.24 2.00
N VAL A 172 2.81 4.23 1.39
CA VAL A 172 2.35 5.62 1.41
C VAL A 172 1.22 5.76 0.40
N ASN A 173 0.02 6.00 0.91
CA ASN A 173 -1.19 6.18 0.11
C ASN A 173 -1.98 7.39 0.64
N ALA A 174 -2.49 8.22 -0.26
CA ALA A 174 -3.45 9.26 0.06
C ALA A 174 -4.50 9.32 -1.05
N GLY A 175 -5.69 9.79 -0.71
CA GLY A 175 -6.70 10.05 -1.72
C GLY A 175 -7.83 10.90 -1.20
N ASP A 176 -8.61 11.44 -2.14
CA ASP A 176 -9.88 12.06 -1.86
C ASP A 176 -10.93 11.71 -2.91
N VAL A 177 -12.16 11.56 -2.44
CA VAL A 177 -13.35 11.50 -3.28
C VAL A 177 -14.17 12.74 -3.04
N ARG A 178 -14.65 13.35 -4.12
CA ARG A 178 -15.56 14.49 -4.09
C ARG A 178 -16.86 14.16 -4.81
N PHE A 179 -17.96 14.62 -4.24
CA PHE A 179 -19.31 14.45 -4.75
C PHE A 179 -19.82 15.83 -5.18
N VAL A 180 -19.89 16.05 -6.49
CA VAL A 180 -20.32 17.33 -7.06
C VAL A 180 -21.65 17.12 -7.78
N PRO A 181 -22.72 17.84 -7.44
CA PRO A 181 -23.98 17.75 -8.18
C PRO A 181 -23.76 18.00 -9.68
N ALA A 182 -24.22 17.08 -10.53
CA ALA A 182 -24.07 17.19 -11.96
C ALA A 182 -25.06 18.22 -12.54
N PRO A 183 -24.68 18.98 -13.58
CA PRO A 183 -25.58 19.93 -14.21
C PRO A 183 -26.86 19.28 -14.73
N ALA A 184 -27.96 20.04 -14.70
CA ALA A 184 -29.27 19.64 -15.19
C ALA A 184 -29.84 18.37 -14.51
N GLY A 185 -29.53 18.14 -13.22
CA GLY A 185 -30.11 17.05 -12.43
C GLY A 185 -29.67 15.66 -12.89
N ARG A 186 -28.55 15.53 -13.60
CA ARG A 186 -28.05 14.25 -14.14
C ARG A 186 -27.39 13.33 -13.10
N GLY A 187 -27.61 13.60 -11.81
CA GLY A 187 -27.02 12.90 -10.68
C GLY A 187 -25.82 13.63 -10.10
N THR A 188 -24.74 12.91 -9.81
CA THR A 188 -23.55 13.41 -9.11
C THR A 188 -22.31 13.02 -9.89
N GLU A 189 -21.44 13.99 -10.13
CA GLU A 189 -20.07 13.77 -10.59
C GLU A 189 -19.19 13.37 -9.40
N VAL A 190 -18.76 12.10 -9.41
CA VAL A 190 -17.82 11.54 -8.44
C VAL A 190 -16.41 11.73 -8.98
N ARG A 191 -15.61 12.53 -8.30
CA ARG A 191 -14.22 12.82 -8.66
C ARG A 191 -13.31 12.13 -7.65
N VAL A 192 -12.45 11.26 -8.13
CA VAL A 192 -11.48 10.52 -7.31
C VAL A 192 -10.08 10.97 -7.65
N HIS A 193 -9.34 11.30 -6.61
CA HIS A 193 -7.92 11.56 -6.66
C HIS A 193 -7.21 10.57 -5.74
N ILE A 194 -6.19 9.88 -6.24
CA ILE A 194 -5.38 8.94 -5.47
C ILE A 194 -3.92 9.18 -5.79
N ASP A 195 -3.13 9.36 -4.74
CA ASP A 195 -1.68 9.41 -4.76
C ASP A 195 -1.13 8.19 -4.03
N TYR A 196 -0.25 7.43 -4.67
CA TYR A 196 0.44 6.35 -3.97
C TYR A 196 1.86 6.17 -4.45
N VAL A 197 2.72 5.70 -3.54
CA VAL A 197 4.09 5.31 -3.85
C VAL A 197 4.13 3.78 -3.93
N PRO A 198 4.42 3.20 -5.11
CA PRO A 198 4.62 1.75 -5.21
C PRO A 198 5.72 1.30 -4.23
N PRO A 199 5.56 0.15 -3.54
CA PRO A 199 6.57 -0.34 -2.61
C PRO A 199 7.91 -0.56 -3.33
N GLY A 200 9.00 -0.03 -2.76
CA GLY A 200 10.37 -0.07 -3.30
C GLY A 200 11.06 -1.44 -3.21
N GLY A 201 12.17 -1.62 -3.93
CA GLY A 201 13.05 -2.81 -3.85
C GLY A 201 12.84 -3.86 -4.96
N LYS A 202 13.23 -5.13 -4.71
CA LYS A 202 13.12 -6.22 -5.71
C LYS A 202 11.68 -6.41 -6.24
N LEU A 203 10.68 -6.08 -5.42
CA LEU A 203 9.27 -6.06 -5.79
C LEU A 203 8.92 -4.90 -6.73
N ALA A 204 9.52 -3.71 -6.56
CA ALA A 204 9.31 -2.57 -7.45
C ALA A 204 9.74 -2.86 -8.89
N VAL A 205 10.89 -3.52 -9.07
CA VAL A 205 11.41 -3.91 -10.39
C VAL A 205 10.51 -4.96 -11.06
N ALA A 206 9.94 -5.89 -10.28
CA ALA A 206 8.99 -6.87 -10.80
C ALA A 206 7.62 -6.25 -11.14
N VAL A 207 7.14 -5.31 -10.32
CA VAL A 207 5.93 -4.51 -10.60
C VAL A 207 6.14 -3.66 -11.85
N ALA A 208 7.24 -2.94 -11.98
CA ALA A 208 7.53 -2.10 -13.16
C ALA A 208 7.57 -2.90 -14.47
N ARG A 209 8.09 -4.13 -14.45
CA ARG A 209 8.15 -5.02 -15.62
C ARG A 209 6.81 -5.69 -15.97
N LEU A 210 5.93 -5.91 -15.00
CA LEU A 210 4.63 -6.58 -15.20
C LEU A 210 3.46 -5.59 -15.40
N PHE A 211 3.56 -4.39 -14.84
CA PHE A 211 2.49 -3.40 -14.74
C PHE A 211 2.79 -2.13 -15.57
N GLY A 212 3.56 -2.29 -16.65
CA GLY A 212 3.85 -1.20 -17.59
C GLY A 212 2.61 -0.35 -17.90
N GLU A 213 2.78 0.97 -17.75
CA GLU A 213 1.97 2.06 -18.32
C GLU A 213 0.44 1.85 -18.39
N ALA A 214 -0.26 1.87 -17.24
CA ALA A 214 -1.57 2.55 -17.11
C ALA A 214 -2.24 2.33 -15.73
N PRO A 215 -1.72 2.93 -14.63
CA PRO A 215 -2.40 2.90 -13.33
C PRO A 215 -3.80 3.57 -13.37
N ASP A 216 -4.02 4.49 -14.30
CA ASP A 216 -5.24 5.30 -14.50
C ASP A 216 -6.44 4.49 -15.02
N GLN A 217 -6.19 3.49 -15.85
CA GLN A 217 -7.26 2.64 -16.39
C GLN A 217 -7.98 1.86 -15.28
N ARG A 218 -7.26 1.42 -14.25
CA ARG A 218 -7.83 0.62 -13.15
C ARG A 218 -8.83 1.39 -12.32
N VAL A 219 -8.50 2.62 -11.91
CA VAL A 219 -9.40 3.45 -11.11
C VAL A 219 -10.62 3.86 -11.94
N ARG A 220 -10.45 4.08 -13.25
CA ARG A 220 -11.57 4.31 -14.16
C ARG A 220 -12.50 3.10 -14.24
N GLU A 221 -11.96 1.89 -14.30
CA GLU A 221 -12.77 0.66 -14.26
C GLU A 221 -13.46 0.46 -12.91
N ASP A 222 -12.79 0.74 -11.79
CA ASP A 222 -13.38 0.70 -10.46
C ASP A 222 -14.58 1.67 -10.37
N LEU A 223 -14.44 2.89 -10.88
CA LEU A 223 -15.56 3.85 -10.94
C LEU A 223 -16.69 3.43 -11.89
N ARG A 224 -16.39 2.72 -12.97
CA ARG A 224 -17.44 2.14 -13.84
C ARG A 224 -18.24 1.06 -13.10
N ARG A 225 -17.55 0.16 -12.37
CA ARG A 225 -18.20 -0.85 -11.53
C ARG A 225 -19.05 -0.19 -10.45
N PHE A 226 -18.51 0.83 -9.79
CA PHE A 226 -19.24 1.61 -8.80
C PHE A 226 -20.52 2.24 -9.37
N LYS A 227 -20.41 2.89 -10.54
CA LYS A 227 -21.57 3.43 -11.26
C LYS A 227 -22.63 2.36 -11.55
N GLN A 228 -22.21 1.20 -12.06
CA GLN A 228 -23.13 0.10 -12.37
C GLN A 228 -23.84 -0.39 -11.11
N MET A 229 -23.09 -0.64 -10.04
CA MET A 229 -23.64 -1.10 -8.76
C MET A 229 -24.65 -0.11 -8.17
N MET A 230 -24.29 1.19 -8.14
CA MET A 230 -25.16 2.22 -7.56
C MET A 230 -26.40 2.52 -8.42
N GLU A 231 -26.31 2.42 -9.75
CA GLU A 231 -27.45 2.70 -10.64
C GLU A 231 -28.37 1.49 -10.86
N ALA A 232 -27.81 0.28 -10.91
CA ALA A 232 -28.58 -0.94 -11.19
C ALA A 232 -29.06 -1.64 -9.92
N GLY A 233 -28.48 -1.34 -8.74
CA GLY A 233 -28.84 -1.99 -7.48
C GLY A 233 -28.34 -3.45 -7.35
N GLU A 234 -27.62 -3.99 -8.35
CA GLU A 234 -27.10 -5.35 -8.35
C GLU A 234 -25.64 -5.37 -8.83
N VAL A 235 -24.78 -6.07 -8.08
CA VAL A 235 -23.45 -6.50 -8.56
C VAL A 235 -23.68 -7.69 -9.50
N PRO A 236 -23.21 -7.67 -10.76
CA PRO A 236 -23.27 -8.86 -11.60
C PRO A 236 -22.39 -9.94 -10.95
N THR A 237 -23.02 -10.87 -10.25
CA THR A 237 -22.33 -12.04 -9.72
C THR A 237 -22.44 -13.14 -10.77
N THR A 238 -21.31 -13.52 -11.37
CA THR A 238 -21.21 -14.73 -12.20
C THR A 238 -21.20 -15.96 -11.29
N ALA A 239 -22.28 -16.21 -10.57
CA ALA A 239 -22.51 -17.46 -9.85
C ALA A 239 -23.97 -17.84 -10.09
N GLY A 240 -24.20 -18.75 -11.04
CA GLY A 240 -25.53 -19.31 -11.29
C GLY A 240 -26.07 -19.17 -12.71
N GLN A 241 -25.24 -19.19 -13.76
CA GLN A 241 -25.77 -19.60 -15.07
C GLN A 241 -25.88 -21.14 -15.10
N PRO A 242 -27.08 -21.74 -15.03
CA PRO A 242 -27.21 -23.14 -15.38
C PRO A 242 -26.84 -23.29 -16.85
N THR A 243 -25.86 -24.16 -17.12
CA THR A 243 -25.60 -24.64 -18.47
C THR A 243 -26.85 -25.37 -18.94
N CYS A 244 -27.58 -24.81 -19.90
CA CYS A 244 -28.64 -25.55 -20.58
C CYS A 244 -28.00 -26.76 -21.28
N ARG A 245 -28.54 -27.94 -20.98
CA ARG A 245 -28.32 -29.19 -21.69
C ARG A 245 -29.48 -29.43 -22.64
#